data_AF-A0A1Q7WWD3-F1
#
_entry.id   AF-A0A1Q7WWD3-F1
#
_cell.length_a   1.000
_cell.length_b   1.000
_cell.length_c   1.000
_cell.angle_alpha   90.00
_cell.angle_beta   90.00
_cell.angle_gamma   90.00
#
_symmetry.space_group_name_H-M   'P 1'
#
loop_
_entity.id
_entity.type
_entity.pdbx_description
1 polymer ?
#
loop_
_entity_poly.entity_id
_entity_poly.type
_entity_poly.pdbx_seq_one_letter_code
_entity_poly.pdbx_strand_id
1 'polypeptide(L)'
;MKILIVGENGRRHDLAGMLETEGAEVWRPPEGSVPRPAGDEVAEIATALIAFERLFADDPPDAVLLVSTSNLALAAVLVATKARIPVAGLRTWTEDRDRLTELNRRLIAQLADATVADDPATIAASLRELTTV
;
A
#
# COMPACT_ATOMS: atom_id res chain seq x y z
N MET A 1 -8.56 11.96 6.92
CA MET A 1 -8.13 11.15 5.77
C MET A 1 -7.43 9.93 6.32
N LYS A 2 -8.08 8.80 6.18
CA LYS A 2 -7.69 7.48 6.67
C LYS A 2 -6.83 6.79 5.61
N ILE A 3 -5.55 6.59 5.90
CA ILE A 3 -4.57 6.04 4.95
C ILE A 3 -4.15 4.65 5.43
N LEU A 4 -4.23 3.65 4.54
CA LEU A 4 -3.58 2.37 4.77
C LEU A 4 -2.17 2.38 4.18
N ILE A 5 -1.15 2.04 4.98
CA ILE A 5 0.24 1.90 4.51
C ILE A 5 0.58 0.42 4.28
N VAL A 6 1.03 0.05 3.07
CA VAL A 6 1.37 -1.33 2.71
C VAL A 6 2.84 -1.50 2.28
N GLY A 7 3.62 -2.31 2.99
CA GLY A 7 5.02 -2.65 2.71
C GLY A 7 5.75 -3.22 3.92
N GLU A 8 7.08 -3.32 3.92
CA GLU A 8 7.82 -3.99 5.00
C GLU A 8 7.77 -3.24 6.35
N ASN A 9 7.84 -4.01 7.45
CA ASN A 9 7.47 -3.57 8.81
C ASN A 9 8.31 -2.41 9.38
N GLY A 10 9.60 -2.31 9.01
CA GLY A 10 10.46 -1.21 9.49
C GLY A 10 10.03 0.15 8.94
N ARG A 11 9.97 0.28 7.61
CA ARG A 11 9.61 1.56 6.95
C ARG A 11 8.16 1.98 7.19
N ARG A 12 7.23 1.02 7.32
CA ARG A 12 5.84 1.30 7.66
C ARG A 12 5.71 2.07 8.98
N HIS A 13 6.48 1.68 10.00
CA HIS A 13 6.32 2.24 11.34
C HIS A 13 6.84 3.68 11.43
N ASP A 14 8.01 3.94 10.84
CA ASP A 14 8.62 5.27 10.81
C ASP A 14 7.74 6.26 10.03
N LEU A 15 7.28 5.85 8.84
CA LEU A 15 6.44 6.69 8.00
C LEU A 15 5.07 6.96 8.61
N ALA A 16 4.53 6.00 9.36
CA ALA A 16 3.25 6.17 10.05
C ALA A 16 3.29 7.33 11.05
N GLY A 17 4.29 7.38 11.91
CA GLY A 17 4.42 8.46 12.90
C GLY A 17 4.64 9.84 12.25
N MET A 18 5.36 9.88 11.13
CA MET A 18 5.56 11.12 10.37
C MET A 18 4.27 11.61 9.72
N LEU A 19 3.48 10.71 9.11
CA LEU A 19 2.20 11.07 8.49
C LEU A 19 1.13 11.49 9.52
N GLU A 20 1.14 10.88 10.71
CA GLU A 20 0.29 11.30 11.82
C GLU A 20 0.63 12.75 12.26
N THR A 21 1.91 13.13 12.23
CA THR A 21 2.34 14.51 12.51
C THR A 21 1.83 15.51 11.46
N GLU A 22 1.69 15.08 10.21
CA GLU A 22 1.11 15.85 9.10
C GLU A 22 -0.43 15.87 9.09
N GLY A 23 -1.07 15.32 10.13
CA GLY A 23 -2.53 15.32 10.31
C GLY A 23 -3.25 14.26 9.47
N ALA A 24 -2.56 13.23 9.00
CA ALA A 24 -3.18 12.07 8.38
C ALA A 24 -3.47 10.98 9.41
N GLU A 25 -4.60 10.29 9.26
CA GLU A 25 -4.94 9.17 10.14
C GLU A 25 -4.38 7.89 9.54
N VAL A 26 -3.31 7.35 10.12
CA VAL A 26 -2.72 6.10 9.65
C VAL A 26 -3.53 4.93 10.19
N TRP A 27 -4.25 4.29 9.28
CA TRP A 27 -5.07 3.15 9.61
C TRP A 27 -4.23 1.89 9.73
N ARG A 28 -4.44 1.21 10.85
CA ARG A 28 -3.78 -0.04 11.20
C ARG A 28 -4.85 -1.14 11.17
N PRO A 29 -4.80 -2.08 10.21
CA PRO A 29 -5.73 -3.20 10.19
C PRO A 29 -5.65 -4.01 11.49
N PRO A 30 -6.74 -4.68 11.92
CA PRO A 30 -6.71 -5.58 13.07
C PRO A 30 -5.58 -6.61 12.94
N GLU A 31 -4.93 -6.97 14.05
CA GLU A 31 -3.86 -7.99 14.00
C GLU A 31 -4.37 -9.29 13.38
N GLY A 32 -3.63 -9.81 12.40
CA GLY A 32 -3.99 -11.05 11.69
C GLY A 32 -4.98 -10.87 10.52
N SER A 33 -5.52 -9.67 10.30
CA SER A 33 -6.36 -9.39 9.12
C SER A 33 -5.58 -9.37 7.80
N VAL A 34 -4.27 -9.10 7.86
CA VAL A 34 -3.36 -9.14 6.72
C VAL A 34 -2.52 -10.41 6.81
N PRO A 35 -2.47 -11.24 5.75
CA PRO A 35 -1.78 -12.52 5.79
C PRO A 35 -0.27 -12.34 5.89
N ARG A 36 0.36 -13.30 6.57
CA ARG A 36 1.82 -13.43 6.61
C ARG A 36 2.30 -14.21 5.40
N PRO A 37 3.54 -13.98 4.93
CA PRO A 37 4.12 -14.77 3.88
C PRO A 37 4.08 -16.28 4.24
N ALA A 38 3.70 -17.10 3.27
CA ALA A 38 3.61 -18.54 3.30
C ALA A 38 4.31 -19.06 2.04
N GLY A 39 5.20 -20.03 2.14
CA GLY A 39 6.25 -20.31 1.13
C GLY A 39 5.87 -20.62 -0.33
N ASP A 40 4.60 -20.51 -0.74
CA ASP A 40 4.17 -20.50 -2.14
C ASP A 40 3.62 -19.10 -2.52
N GLU A 41 4.35 -18.39 -3.38
CA GLU A 41 4.10 -16.99 -3.75
C GLU A 41 2.69 -16.74 -4.30
N VAL A 42 2.15 -17.66 -5.11
CA VAL A 42 0.81 -17.49 -5.67
C VAL A 42 -0.24 -17.64 -4.58
N ALA A 43 -0.03 -18.55 -3.64
CA ALA A 43 -0.91 -18.71 -2.49
C ALA A 43 -0.86 -17.48 -1.57
N GLU A 44 0.29 -16.84 -1.40
CA GLU A 44 0.41 -15.58 -0.66
C GLU A 44 -0.42 -14.47 -1.30
N ILE A 45 -0.28 -14.29 -2.62
CA ILE A 45 -1.03 -13.27 -3.36
C ILE A 45 -2.53 -13.55 -3.25
N ALA A 46 -2.97 -14.79 -3.49
CA ALA A 46 -4.38 -15.16 -3.40
C ALA A 46 -4.95 -14.91 -2.00
N THR A 47 -4.21 -15.28 -0.95
CA THR A 47 -4.61 -15.04 0.43
C THR A 47 -4.69 -13.54 0.73
N ALA A 48 -3.72 -12.75 0.26
CA ALA A 48 -3.70 -11.30 0.43
C ALA A 48 -4.85 -10.61 -0.30
N LEU A 49 -5.19 -11.04 -1.52
CA LEU A 49 -6.33 -10.52 -2.27
C LEU A 49 -7.64 -10.71 -1.49
N ILE A 50 -7.90 -11.91 -0.98
CA ILE A 50 -9.12 -12.21 -0.19
C ILE A 50 -9.16 -11.38 1.10
N ALA A 51 -8.02 -11.25 1.76
CA ALA A 51 -7.89 -10.47 2.98
C ALA A 51 -8.18 -8.98 2.75
N PHE A 52 -7.54 -8.36 1.76
CA PHE A 52 -7.77 -6.95 1.42
C PHE A 52 -9.19 -6.70 0.94
N GLU A 53 -9.79 -7.63 0.18
CA GLU A 53 -11.17 -7.47 -0.31
C GLU A 53 -12.16 -7.39 0.85
N ARG A 54 -12.05 -8.30 1.83
CA ARG A 54 -12.86 -8.25 3.06
C ARG A 54 -12.59 -6.98 3.86
N LEU A 55 -11.31 -6.66 4.03
CA LEU A 55 -10.86 -5.52 4.82
C LEU A 55 -11.41 -4.19 4.25
N PHE A 56 -11.41 -4.01 2.93
CA PHE A 56 -11.92 -2.80 2.27
C PHE A 56 -13.45 -2.80 2.17
N ALA A 57 -14.10 -3.97 2.14
CA ALA A 57 -15.55 -4.05 2.19
C ALA A 57 -16.10 -3.66 3.57
N ASP A 58 -15.41 -4.05 4.64
CA ASP A 58 -15.84 -3.80 6.02
C ASP A 58 -15.59 -2.35 6.46
N ASP A 59 -14.38 -1.83 6.21
CA ASP A 59 -13.95 -0.50 6.67
C ASP A 59 -12.92 0.11 5.69
N PRO A 60 -13.38 0.68 4.56
CA PRO A 60 -12.48 1.15 3.51
C PRO A 60 -11.58 2.29 4.00
N PRO A 61 -10.29 2.32 3.61
CA PRO A 61 -9.46 3.51 3.73
C PRO A 61 -9.84 4.56 2.66
N ASP A 62 -9.53 5.84 2.93
CA ASP A 62 -9.68 6.91 1.95
C ASP A 62 -8.61 6.80 0.85
N ALA A 63 -7.42 6.27 1.19
CA ALA A 63 -6.35 6.01 0.23
C ALA A 63 -5.39 4.91 0.71
N VAL A 64 -4.65 4.32 -0.22
CA VAL A 64 -3.59 3.33 0.05
C VAL A 64 -2.22 3.89 -0.35
N LEU A 65 -1.25 3.78 0.54
CA LEU A 65 0.14 4.11 0.29
C LEU A 65 1.01 2.85 0.25
N LEU A 66 1.60 2.56 -0.90
CA LEU A 66 2.52 1.44 -1.08
C LEU A 66 3.97 1.88 -0.85
N VAL A 67 4.64 1.23 0.10
CA VAL A 67 6.04 1.53 0.50
C VAL A 67 7.02 0.39 0.19
N SER A 68 6.53 -0.71 -0.41
CA SER A 68 7.37 -1.75 -1.03
C SER A 68 6.75 -2.33 -2.29
N THR A 69 7.49 -3.23 -2.94
CA THR A 69 7.11 -3.96 -4.17
C THR A 69 6.86 -5.44 -3.89
N SER A 70 6.46 -5.80 -2.66
CA SER A 70 6.20 -7.18 -2.27
C SER A 70 4.88 -7.72 -2.85
N ASN A 71 4.68 -9.04 -2.79
CA ASN A 71 3.41 -9.68 -3.15
C ASN A 71 2.21 -9.07 -2.41
N LEU A 72 2.43 -8.64 -1.16
CA LEU A 72 1.41 -7.96 -0.37
C LEU A 72 1.04 -6.59 -0.95
N ALA A 73 2.03 -5.82 -1.42
CA ALA A 73 1.79 -4.53 -2.07
C ALA A 73 1.08 -4.71 -3.42
N LEU A 74 1.45 -5.75 -4.20
CA LEU A 74 0.75 -6.11 -5.43
C LEU A 74 -0.72 -6.45 -5.17
N ALA A 75 -1.00 -7.27 -4.16
CA ALA A 75 -2.37 -7.61 -3.80
C ALA A 75 -3.17 -6.38 -3.35
N ALA A 76 -2.56 -5.50 -2.55
CA ALA A 76 -3.20 -4.28 -2.07
C ALA A 76 -3.61 -3.35 -3.22
N VAL A 77 -2.72 -3.10 -4.20
CA VAL A 77 -3.07 -2.24 -5.34
C VAL A 77 -4.18 -2.86 -6.18
N LEU A 78 -4.13 -4.17 -6.46
CA LEU A 78 -5.17 -4.84 -7.27
C LEU A 78 -6.57 -4.71 -6.65
N VAL A 79 -6.68 -4.91 -5.33
CA VAL A 79 -7.96 -4.79 -4.63
C VAL A 79 -8.38 -3.32 -4.50
N ALA A 80 -7.46 -2.42 -4.18
CA ALA A 80 -7.76 -0.99 -4.06
C ALA A 80 -8.23 -0.40 -5.39
N THR A 81 -7.56 -0.72 -6.50
CA THR A 81 -7.99 -0.35 -7.85
C THR A 81 -9.40 -0.85 -8.15
N LYS A 82 -9.71 -2.12 -7.81
CA LYS A 82 -11.08 -2.65 -7.99
C LYS A 82 -12.12 -1.97 -7.11
N ALA A 83 -11.76 -1.62 -5.88
CA ALA A 83 -12.61 -0.89 -4.95
C ALA A 83 -12.72 0.61 -5.29
N ARG A 84 -11.96 1.11 -6.27
CA ARG A 84 -11.81 2.54 -6.62
C ARG A 84 -11.30 3.38 -5.43
N ILE A 85 -10.41 2.79 -4.63
CA ILE A 85 -9.68 3.48 -3.58
C ILE A 85 -8.38 4.00 -4.19
N PRO A 86 -8.08 5.31 -4.10
CA PRO A 86 -6.85 5.87 -4.65
C PRO A 86 -5.59 5.23 -4.06
N VAL A 87 -4.58 5.01 -4.92
CA VAL A 87 -3.32 4.37 -4.56
C VAL A 87 -2.13 5.25 -4.96
N ALA A 88 -1.25 5.51 -4.01
CA ALA A 88 0.07 6.09 -4.28
C ALA A 88 1.19 5.09 -3.98
N GLY A 89 2.21 5.05 -4.82
CA GLY A 89 3.46 4.30 -4.56
C GLY A 89 4.64 5.21 -4.29
N LEU A 90 5.57 4.82 -3.41
CA LEU A 90 6.82 5.56 -3.22
C LEU A 90 7.71 5.50 -4.46
N ARG A 91 8.35 6.61 -4.81
CA ARG A 91 9.30 6.69 -5.93
C ARG A 91 10.56 5.87 -5.68
N THR A 92 11.03 5.83 -4.44
CA THR A 92 12.22 5.10 -3.99
C THR A 92 11.84 3.70 -3.54
N TRP A 93 11.47 2.86 -4.51
CA TRP A 93 11.48 1.42 -4.26
C TRP A 93 12.95 1.01 -4.04
N THR A 94 13.24 0.29 -2.96
CA THR A 94 14.55 -0.35 -2.84
C THR A 94 14.75 -1.23 -4.08
N GLU A 95 15.86 -1.05 -4.78
CA GLU A 95 16.21 -1.87 -5.94
C GLU A 95 16.54 -3.29 -5.47
N ASP A 96 15.50 -4.07 -5.18
CA ASP A 96 15.68 -5.49 -4.95
C ASP A 96 15.94 -6.15 -6.29
N ARG A 97 17.12 -6.78 -6.42
CA ARG A 97 17.57 -7.43 -7.66
C ARG A 97 16.86 -8.76 -7.95
N ASP A 98 15.77 -9.04 -7.25
CA ASP A 98 14.90 -10.16 -7.53
C ASP A 98 13.95 -9.83 -8.70
N ARG A 99 13.90 -10.73 -9.69
CA ARG A 99 13.07 -10.58 -10.89
C ARG A 99 11.58 -10.49 -10.54
N LEU A 100 11.15 -11.17 -9.47
CA LEU A 100 9.75 -11.18 -9.05
C LEU A 100 9.36 -9.85 -8.42
N THR A 101 10.23 -9.29 -7.58
CA THR A 101 10.07 -7.94 -7.02
C THR A 101 10.02 -6.88 -8.12
N GLU A 102 10.82 -7.03 -9.18
CA GLU A 102 10.78 -6.15 -10.36
C GLU A 102 9.48 -6.29 -11.17
N LEU A 103 8.92 -7.51 -11.30
CA LEU A 103 7.61 -7.71 -11.93
C LEU A 103 6.51 -7.00 -11.14
N ASN A 104 6.48 -7.19 -9.82
CA ASN A 104 5.53 -6.52 -8.94
C ASN A 104 5.66 -4.99 -9.04
N ARG A 105 6.89 -4.46 -9.06
CA ARG A 105 7.13 -3.02 -9.24
C ARG A 105 6.50 -2.48 -10.52
N ARG A 106 6.64 -3.19 -11.65
CA ARG A 106 6.06 -2.77 -12.93
C ARG A 106 4.54 -2.77 -12.89
N LEU A 107 3.95 -3.81 -12.32
CA LEU A 107 2.49 -3.92 -12.18
C LEU A 107 1.93 -2.84 -11.25
N ILE A 108 2.59 -2.61 -10.11
CA ILE A 108 2.25 -1.54 -9.17
C ILE A 108 2.35 -0.17 -9.85
N ALA A 109 3.42 0.10 -10.59
CA ALA A 109 3.59 1.37 -11.30
C ALA A 109 2.53 1.60 -12.39
N GLN A 110 1.93 0.55 -12.94
CA GLN A 110 0.83 0.65 -13.91
C GLN A 110 -0.53 0.88 -13.25
N LEU A 111 -0.72 0.41 -12.02
CA LEU A 111 -2.02 0.42 -11.34
C LEU A 111 -2.15 1.54 -10.29
N ALA A 112 -1.04 2.06 -9.77
CA ALA A 112 -1.07 3.18 -8.84
C ALA A 112 -1.44 4.48 -9.56
N ASP A 113 -2.26 5.30 -8.92
CA ASP A 113 -2.72 6.59 -9.45
C ASP A 113 -1.61 7.65 -9.41
N ALA A 114 -0.69 7.54 -8.44
CA ALA A 114 0.46 8.43 -8.33
C ALA A 114 1.74 7.73 -7.85
N THR A 115 2.87 8.33 -8.21
CA THR A 115 4.18 8.02 -7.61
C THR A 115 4.66 9.24 -6.83
N VAL A 116 4.96 9.06 -5.55
CA VAL A 116 5.25 10.18 -4.62
C VAL A 116 6.68 10.08 -4.07
N ALA A 117 7.27 11.23 -3.73
CA ALA A 117 8.57 11.24 -3.07
C ALA A 117 8.46 10.66 -1.65
N ASP A 118 9.57 10.13 -1.14
CA ASP A 118 9.69 9.62 0.23
C ASP A 118 9.89 10.78 1.21
N ASP A 119 8.88 11.65 1.27
CA ASP A 119 8.79 12.83 2.10
C ASP A 119 7.36 12.95 2.65
N PRO A 120 7.15 12.97 3.98
CA PRO A 120 5.81 12.89 4.58
C PRO A 120 4.86 14.01 4.14
N ALA A 121 5.36 15.24 4.03
CA ALA A 121 4.54 16.38 3.61
C ALA A 121 4.07 16.21 2.16
N THR A 122 4.98 15.80 1.28
CA THR A 122 4.67 15.50 -0.13
C THR A 122 3.70 14.33 -0.26
N ILE A 123 3.87 13.27 0.54
CA ILE A 123 2.96 12.12 0.56
C ILE A 123 1.57 12.55 0.99
N ALA A 124 1.45 13.28 2.11
CA ALA A 124 0.17 13.73 2.63
C ALA A 124 -0.54 14.68 1.65
N ALA A 125 0.19 15.60 1.01
CA ALA A 125 -0.37 16.48 -0.02
C ALA A 125 -0.88 15.68 -1.24
N SER A 126 -0.06 14.79 -1.78
CA SER A 126 -0.41 13.98 -2.95
C SER A 126 -1.62 13.08 -2.70
N LEU A 127 -1.69 12.45 -1.53
CA LEU A 127 -2.84 11.61 -1.16
C LEU A 127 -4.12 12.44 -1.00
N ARG A 128 -4.04 13.65 -0.43
CA ARG A 128 -5.21 14.54 -0.35
C ARG A 128 -5.72 14.91 -1.73
N GLU A 129 -4.83 15.28 -2.65
CA GLU A 129 -5.20 15.59 -4.04
C GLU A 129 -5.93 14.42 -4.69
N LEU A 130 -5.41 13.19 -4.55
CA LEU A 130 -6.04 11.97 -5.08
C LEU A 130 -7.44 11.71 -4.51
N THR A 131 -7.71 12.05 -3.25
CA THR A 131 -9.02 11.85 -2.63
C THR A 131 -10.07 12.91 -2.99
N THR A 132 -9.66 14.00 -3.63
CA THR A 132 -10.57 15.11 -4.00
C THR A 132 -11.16 14.99 -5.42
N VAL A 133 -10.76 13.98 -6.18
CA VAL A 133 -11.19 13.70 -7.57
C VAL A 133 -12.33 12.68 -7.58
#